data_AF-A0A3M2LQN4-F1
#
_entry.id   AF-A0A3M2LQN4-F1
#
_cell.length_a   1.000
_cell.length_b   1.000
_cell.length_c   1.000
_cell.angle_alpha   90.00
_cell.angle_beta   90.00
_cell.angle_gamma   90.00
#
_symmetry.space_group_name_H-M   'P 1'
#
loop_
_entity.id
_entity.type
_entity.pdbx_description
1 polymer ?
#
loop_
_entity_poly.entity_id
_entity_poly.type
_entity_poly.pdbx_seq_one_letter_code
_entity_poly.pdbx_strand_id
1 'polypeptide(L)'
;MAARKGGPGPAGAAACAGHVALYTALQAGALYGADRLLGLGLRPRRAAAALAISAVTHYAADRQGGHWQDPPETARGLVRLAQRTGKGRWLARDPGAGPLLDQSWHKTWVAIAAAVTA
;
A
#
# COMPACT_ATOMS: atom_id res chain seq x y z
N MET A 1 -15.25 -5.68 -4.72
CA MET A 1 -14.05 -4.88 -5.04
C MET A 1 -12.76 -5.50 -4.50
N ALA A 2 -12.66 -5.80 -3.19
CA ALA A 2 -11.42 -6.32 -2.58
C ALA A 2 -10.90 -7.64 -3.19
N ALA A 3 -11.78 -8.60 -3.51
CA ALA A 3 -11.37 -9.89 -4.09
C ALA A 3 -10.76 -9.81 -5.51
N ARG A 4 -10.97 -8.71 -6.24
CA ARG A 4 -10.50 -8.56 -7.63
C ARG A 4 -9.34 -7.56 -7.79
N LYS A 5 -8.91 -6.89 -6.71
CA LYS A 5 -7.90 -5.81 -6.75
C LYS A 5 -6.51 -6.29 -7.17
N GLY A 6 -6.18 -7.55 -6.87
CA GLY A 6 -4.95 -8.21 -7.31
C GLY A 6 -4.98 -8.76 -8.74
N GLY A 7 -6.16 -8.78 -9.38
CA GLY A 7 -6.33 -9.39 -10.71
C GLY A 7 -5.47 -8.74 -11.80
N PRO A 8 -5.07 -9.49 -12.85
CA PRO A 8 -4.31 -8.93 -13.95
C PRO A 8 -5.16 -7.98 -14.82
N GLY A 9 -4.48 -7.11 -15.56
CA GLY A 9 -5.09 -6.26 -16.57
C GLY A 9 -5.90 -5.05 -16.07
N PRO A 10 -6.57 -4.32 -17.00
CA PRO A 10 -7.24 -3.05 -16.71
C PRO A 10 -8.39 -3.16 -15.70
N ALA A 11 -9.15 -4.24 -15.73
CA ALA A 11 -10.25 -4.46 -14.79
C ALA A 11 -9.76 -4.61 -13.34
N GLY A 12 -8.65 -5.33 -13.13
CA GLY A 12 -8.01 -5.44 -11.82
C GLY A 12 -7.44 -4.11 -11.35
N ALA A 13 -6.82 -3.34 -12.25
CA ALA A 13 -6.34 -1.99 -11.95
C ALA A 13 -7.47 -1.04 -11.53
N ALA A 14 -8.59 -1.03 -12.25
CA ALA A 14 -9.76 -0.22 -11.89
C ALA A 14 -10.38 -0.63 -10.55
N ALA A 15 -10.48 -1.94 -10.28
CA ALA A 15 -10.95 -2.45 -9.00
C ALA A 15 -10.02 -2.04 -7.84
N CYS A 16 -8.70 -2.07 -8.06
CA CYS A 16 -7.70 -1.63 -7.10
C CYS A 16 -7.76 -0.12 -6.86
N ALA A 17 -7.96 0.67 -7.93
CA ALA A 17 -8.12 2.13 -7.82
C ALA A 17 -9.37 2.49 -7.02
N GLY A 18 -10.51 1.85 -7.29
CA GLY A 18 -11.74 2.06 -6.51
C GLY A 18 -11.58 1.66 -5.03
N HIS A 19 -10.87 0.56 -4.76
CA HIS A 19 -10.53 0.15 -3.40
C HIS A 19 -9.67 1.18 -2.67
N VAL A 20 -8.58 1.64 -3.30
CA VAL A 20 -7.67 2.63 -2.73
C VAL A 20 -8.35 3.98 -2.57
N ALA A 21 -9.26 4.37 -3.48
CA ALA A 21 -10.04 5.60 -3.36
C ALA A 21 -10.93 5.58 -2.11
N LEU A 22 -11.68 4.49 -1.89
CA LEU A 22 -12.51 4.34 -0.69
C LEU A 22 -11.66 4.31 0.59
N TYR A 23 -10.57 3.55 0.58
CA TYR A 23 -9.59 3.51 1.67
C TYR A 23 -9.07 4.91 2.02
N THR A 24 -8.65 5.69 1.00
CA THR A 24 -8.11 7.04 1.17
C THR A 24 -9.19 8.02 1.68
N ALA A 25 -10.43 7.90 1.21
CA ALA A 25 -11.54 8.72 1.70
C ALA A 25 -11.81 8.48 3.19
N LEU A 26 -11.80 7.21 3.62
CA LEU A 26 -11.94 6.85 5.03
C LEU A 26 -10.75 7.36 5.87
N GLN A 27 -9.52 7.23 5.37
CA GLN A 27 -8.34 7.79 6.03
C GLN A 27 -8.42 9.31 6.17
N ALA A 28 -8.89 10.02 5.14
CA ALA A 28 -9.04 11.47 5.17
C ALA A 28 -10.06 11.91 6.24
N GLY A 29 -11.20 11.20 6.33
CA GLY A 29 -12.20 11.43 7.37
C GLY A 29 -11.64 11.19 8.77
N ALA A 30 -10.93 10.08 8.98
CA ALA A 30 -10.29 9.76 10.26
C ALA A 30 -9.22 10.79 10.65
N LEU A 31 -8.37 11.19 9.71
CA LEU A 31 -7.33 12.20 9.93
C LEU A 31 -7.94 13.56 10.27
N TYR A 32 -8.95 13.99 9.53
CA TYR A 32 -9.69 15.22 9.82
C TYR A 32 -10.33 15.18 11.20
N GLY A 33 -11.00 14.08 11.55
CA GLY A 33 -11.60 13.88 12.87
C GLY A 33 -10.56 13.97 13.99
N ALA A 34 -9.45 13.25 13.86
CA ALA A 34 -8.36 13.27 14.83
C ALA A 34 -7.76 14.67 15.00
N ASP A 35 -7.53 15.39 13.90
CA ASP A 35 -7.00 16.75 13.90
C ASP A 35 -7.94 17.74 14.61
N ARG A 36 -9.27 17.59 14.46
CA ARG A 36 -10.26 18.41 15.18
C ARG A 36 -10.36 18.03 16.65
N LEU A 37 -10.42 16.74 16.97
CA LEU A 37 -10.57 16.25 18.35
C LEU A 37 -9.34 16.53 19.22
N LEU A 38 -8.15 16.44 18.64
CA LEU A 38 -6.88 16.60 19.35
C LEU A 38 -6.26 18.00 19.16
N GLY A 39 -6.86 18.86 18.34
CA GLY A 39 -6.37 20.21 18.08
C GLY A 39 -4.97 20.25 17.44
N LEU A 40 -4.65 19.30 16.56
CA LEU A 40 -3.30 19.12 16.02
C LEU A 40 -2.86 20.26 15.09
N GLY A 41 -3.81 20.98 14.48
CA GLY A 41 -3.53 22.10 13.60
C GLY A 41 -2.87 21.67 12.29
N LEU A 42 -3.22 20.49 11.77
CA LEU A 42 -2.58 19.94 10.57
C LEU A 42 -2.79 20.85 9.36
N ARG A 43 -1.72 21.06 8.59
CA ARG A 43 -1.79 21.83 7.35
C ARG A 43 -2.48 20.99 6.26
N PRO A 44 -3.56 21.48 5.61
CA PRO A 44 -4.29 20.70 4.60
C PRO A 44 -3.40 20.17 3.47
N ARG A 45 -2.40 20.95 3.04
CA ARG A 45 -1.42 20.54 2.03
C ARG A 45 -0.55 19.35 2.48
N ARG A 46 -0.14 19.31 3.75
CA ARG A 46 0.66 18.21 4.31
C ARG A 46 -0.18 16.95 4.47
N ALA A 47 -1.40 17.10 4.98
CA ALA A 47 -2.37 16.01 5.07
C ALA A 47 -2.67 15.40 3.69
N ALA A 48 -2.91 16.22 2.66
CA ALA A 48 -3.14 15.75 1.29
C ALA A 48 -1.92 15.00 0.73
N ALA A 49 -0.69 15.51 0.95
CA ALA A 49 0.53 14.84 0.52
C ALA A 49 0.71 13.48 1.20
N ALA A 50 0.46 13.40 2.50
CA ALA A 50 0.52 12.15 3.25
C ALA A 50 -0.52 11.12 2.79
N LEU A 51 -1.76 11.55 2.54
CA LEU A 51 -2.81 10.71 1.98
C LEU A 51 -2.44 10.20 0.57
N ALA A 52 -1.84 11.05 -0.26
CA ALA A 52 -1.37 10.65 -1.58
C ALA A 52 -0.24 9.60 -1.50
N ILE A 53 0.72 9.77 -0.59
CA ILE A 53 1.79 8.77 -0.34
C ILE A 53 1.16 7.44 0.11
N SER A 54 0.23 7.48 1.07
CA SER A 54 -0.52 6.30 1.54
C SER A 54 -1.24 5.60 0.39
N ALA A 55 -1.98 6.36 -0.43
CA ALA A 55 -2.76 5.82 -1.55
C ALA A 55 -1.88 5.12 -2.59
N VAL A 56 -0.81 5.78 -3.04
CA VAL A 56 0.10 5.23 -4.08
C VAL A 56 0.78 3.96 -3.59
N THR A 57 1.26 3.97 -2.35
CA THR A 57 2.02 2.85 -1.78
C THR A 57 1.12 1.66 -1.45
N HIS A 58 -0.12 1.91 -1.01
CA HIS A 58 -1.12 0.87 -0.81
C HIS A 58 -1.56 0.25 -2.14
N TYR A 59 -1.80 1.07 -3.16
CA TYR A 59 -2.10 0.57 -4.51
C TYR A 59 -0.97 -0.33 -5.02
N ALA A 60 0.30 0.08 -4.90
CA ALA A 60 1.43 -0.73 -5.35
C ALA A 60 1.50 -2.12 -4.70
N ALA A 61 1.17 -2.21 -3.41
CA ALA A 61 1.13 -3.47 -2.66
C ALA A 61 -0.06 -4.35 -3.08
N ASP A 62 -1.26 -3.78 -3.20
CA ASP A 62 -2.46 -4.51 -3.60
C ASP A 62 -2.36 -5.13 -5.00
N ARG A 63 -1.61 -4.50 -5.91
CA ARG A 63 -1.32 -5.06 -7.24
C ARG A 63 -0.49 -6.34 -7.21
N GLN A 64 0.06 -6.72 -6.04
CA GLN A 64 0.76 -7.99 -5.83
C GLN A 64 -0.14 -9.10 -5.26
N GLY A 65 -1.41 -8.81 -4.96
CA GLY A 65 -2.34 -9.81 -4.42
C GLY A 65 -2.45 -11.03 -5.35
N GLY A 66 -2.13 -12.22 -4.83
CA GLY A 66 -2.08 -13.47 -5.59
C GLY A 66 -0.79 -13.72 -6.37
N HIS A 67 0.19 -12.83 -6.26
CA HIS A 67 1.42 -12.84 -7.06
C HIS A 67 2.70 -12.72 -6.23
N TRP A 68 2.58 -12.79 -4.90
CA TRP A 68 3.72 -12.68 -3.98
C TRP A 68 4.83 -13.71 -4.26
N GLN A 69 4.49 -14.85 -4.84
CA GLN A 69 5.42 -15.95 -5.15
C GLN A 69 5.76 -16.06 -6.64
N ASP A 70 5.43 -15.04 -7.46
CA ASP A 70 5.82 -15.01 -8.88
C ASP A 70 7.35 -15.24 -9.00
N PRO A 71 7.80 -16.18 -9.85
CA PRO A 71 9.22 -16.47 -10.00
C PRO A 71 9.97 -15.29 -10.65
N PRO A 72 11.32 -15.24 -10.53
CA PRO A 72 12.11 -14.06 -10.92
C PRO A 72 11.85 -13.53 -12.35
N GLU A 73 11.59 -14.43 -13.30
CA GLU A 73 11.31 -14.16 -14.70
C GLU A 73 9.99 -13.41 -14.93
N THR A 74 8.99 -13.61 -14.07
CA THR A 74 7.68 -12.94 -14.14
C THR A 74 7.45 -11.95 -13.00
N ALA A 75 8.38 -11.87 -12.05
CA ALA A 75 8.31 -11.00 -10.89
C ALA A 75 8.08 -9.53 -11.29
N ARG A 76 7.18 -8.87 -10.55
CA ARG A 76 6.76 -7.49 -10.80
C ARG A 76 6.66 -6.69 -9.50
N GLY A 77 6.60 -5.37 -9.61
CA GLY A 77 6.41 -4.47 -8.47
C GLY A 77 7.29 -4.81 -7.25
N LEU A 78 6.64 -5.01 -6.10
CA LEU A 78 7.34 -5.35 -4.85
C LEU A 78 8.03 -6.71 -4.88
N VAL A 79 7.49 -7.68 -5.62
CA VAL A 79 8.12 -9.01 -5.76
C VAL A 79 9.44 -8.87 -6.51
N ARG A 80 9.48 -8.09 -7.60
CA ARG A 80 10.71 -7.76 -8.31
C ARG A 80 11.72 -7.02 -7.43
N LEU A 81 11.24 -6.10 -6.60
CA LEU A 81 12.09 -5.40 -5.63
C LEU A 81 12.68 -6.40 -4.62
N ALA A 82 11.88 -7.30 -4.07
CA ALA A 82 12.34 -8.34 -3.16
C ALA A 82 13.39 -9.26 -3.81
N GLN A 83 13.23 -9.62 -5.09
CA GLN A 83 14.25 -10.36 -5.84
C GLN A 83 15.57 -9.57 -5.90
N ARG A 84 15.51 -8.28 -6.23
CA ARG A 84 16.69 -7.40 -6.35
C ARG A 84 17.39 -7.10 -5.03
N THR A 85 16.67 -7.14 -3.91
CA THR A 85 17.22 -6.87 -2.57
C THR A 85 17.61 -8.14 -1.82
N GLY A 86 17.67 -9.29 -2.49
CA GLY A 86 18.09 -10.58 -1.91
C GLY A 86 17.04 -11.27 -1.04
N LYS A 87 15.79 -10.77 -1.02
CA LYS A 87 14.65 -11.36 -0.29
C LYS A 87 13.82 -12.33 -1.13
N GLY A 88 14.11 -12.45 -2.43
CA GLY A 88 13.37 -13.30 -3.36
C GLY A 88 13.32 -14.78 -2.98
N ARG A 89 14.43 -15.35 -2.50
CA ARG A 89 14.47 -16.76 -2.06
C ARG A 89 13.59 -17.01 -0.82
N TRP A 90 13.56 -16.05 0.12
CA TRP A 90 12.67 -16.13 1.28
C TRP A 90 11.21 -16.06 0.84
N LEU A 91 10.88 -15.07 0.01
CA LEU A 91 9.53 -14.85 -0.50
C LEU A 91 8.98 -16.05 -1.29
N ALA A 92 9.84 -16.78 -2.01
CA ALA A 92 9.44 -17.98 -2.77
C ALA A 92 9.27 -19.24 -1.91
N ARG A 93 9.99 -19.36 -0.78
CA ARG A 93 9.99 -20.59 0.04
C ARG A 93 8.98 -20.58 1.17
N ASP A 94 8.67 -19.40 1.71
CA ASP A 94 7.80 -19.25 2.86
C ASP A 94 6.39 -18.82 2.39
N PRO A 95 5.36 -19.68 2.53
CA PRO A 95 3.98 -19.33 2.17
C PRO A 95 3.43 -18.11 2.92
N GLY A 96 3.96 -17.79 4.10
CA GLY A 96 3.58 -16.64 4.90
C GLY A 96 4.33 -15.35 4.56
N ALA A 97 5.34 -15.40 3.70
CA ALA A 97 6.21 -14.24 3.44
C ALA A 97 5.49 -13.08 2.74
N GLY A 98 4.54 -13.36 1.84
CA GLY A 98 3.77 -12.32 1.14
C GLY A 98 3.03 -11.38 2.10
N PRO A 99 2.16 -11.91 2.98
CA PRO A 99 1.49 -11.12 4.02
C PRO A 99 2.44 -10.38 4.98
N LEU A 100 3.58 -10.98 5.33
CA LEU A 100 4.58 -10.32 6.20
C LEU A 100 5.25 -9.14 5.50
N LEU A 101 5.61 -9.31 4.22
CA LEU A 101 6.17 -8.25 3.40
C LEU A 101 5.17 -7.11 3.23
N ASP A 102 3.92 -7.42 2.91
CA ASP A 102 2.82 -6.46 2.81
C ASP A 102 2.65 -5.65 4.11
N GLN A 103 2.63 -6.32 5.26
CA GLN A 103 2.53 -5.65 6.55
C GLN A 103 3.72 -4.73 6.84
N SER A 104 4.94 -5.17 6.56
CA SER A 104 6.16 -4.36 6.77
C SER A 104 6.18 -3.12 5.85
N TRP A 105 5.75 -3.31 4.59
CA TRP A 105 5.60 -2.24 3.61
C TRP A 105 4.60 -1.20 4.09
N HIS A 106 3.42 -1.66 4.52
CA HIS A 106 2.38 -0.78 5.02
C HIS A 106 2.85 0.05 6.23
N LYS A 107 3.42 -0.60 7.25
CA LYS A 107 3.93 0.08 8.45
C LYS A 107 4.98 1.15 8.12
N THR A 108 5.88 0.84 7.18
CA THR A 108 6.93 1.77 6.75
C THR A 108 6.32 3.03 6.13
N TRP A 109 5.36 2.87 5.21
CA TRP A 109 4.74 4.02 4.55
C TRP A 109 3.77 4.80 5.44
N VAL A 110 3.11 4.15 6.39
CA VAL A 110 2.35 4.82 7.45
C VAL A 110 3.25 5.74 8.26
N ALA A 111 4.45 5.27 8.66
CA ALA A 111 5.40 6.10 9.39
C ALA A 111 5.88 7.31 8.57
N ILE A 112 6.19 7.11 7.28
CA ILE A 112 6.57 8.20 6.37
C ILE A 112 5.41 9.21 6.18
N ALA A 113 4.19 8.72 5.97
CA ALA A 113 3.02 9.56 5.80
C ALA A 113 2.73 10.38 7.08
N ALA A 114 2.88 9.78 8.26
CA ALA A 114 2.76 10.48 9.54
C ALA A 114 3.82 11.58 9.68
N ALA A 115 5.08 11.30 9.32
CA ALA A 115 6.16 12.29 9.34
C ALA A 115 5.92 13.46 8.37
N VAL A 116 5.33 13.20 7.20
CA VAL A 116 4.95 14.24 6.22
C VAL A 116 3.77 15.09 6.70
N THR A 117 2.90 14.50 7.52
CA THR A 117 1.71 15.16 8.05
C THR A 117 2.04 16.16 9.17
N ALA A 118 3.00 15.79 10.03
CA ALA A 118 3.52 16.63 11.11
C ALA A 118 4.23 17.90 10.60
#